data_AF-A0A1J6X3C0-F1
#
_entry.id   AF-A0A1J6X3C0-F1
#
_cell.length_a   1.000
_cell.length_b   1.000
_cell.length_c   1.000
_cell.angle_alpha   90.00
_cell.angle_beta   90.00
_cell.angle_gamma   90.00
#
_symmetry.space_group_name_H-M   'P 1'
#
loop_
_entity.id
_entity.type
_entity.pdbx_description
1 polymer ?
#
loop_
_entity_poly.entity_id
_entity_poly.type
_entity_poly.pdbx_seq_one_letter_code
_entity_poly.pdbx_strand_id
1 'polypeptide(L)'
;MEQVASSLSQARDDIQGQLDTLKGQVDTLLGEDFKTQHASGKFGEGYGELTTGLKTAVDGINDMSESLLGMMRAIQDLDQQLAGG
;
A
#
# COMPACT_ATOMS: atom_id res chain seq x y z
N MET A 1 11.64 -16.58 0.62
CA MET A 1 11.06 -15.61 -0.34
C MET A 1 9.54 -15.60 -0.26
N GLU A 2 8.87 -16.76 -0.24
CA GLU A 2 7.40 -16.86 -0.11
C GLU A 2 6.87 -16.20 1.18
N GLN A 3 7.49 -16.49 2.31
CA GLN A 3 7.15 -15.83 3.57
C GLN A 3 7.30 -14.30 3.50
N VAL A 4 8.34 -13.80 2.82
CA VAL A 4 8.58 -12.35 2.66
C VAL A 4 7.52 -11.73 1.76
N ALA A 5 7.19 -12.35 0.62
CA ALA A 5 6.12 -11.90 -0.27
C ALA A 5 4.76 -11.88 0.45
N SER A 6 4.46 -12.92 1.25
CA SER A 6 3.26 -12.96 2.08
C SER A 6 3.26 -11.85 3.13
N SER A 7 4.38 -11.61 3.83
CA SER A 7 4.49 -10.49 4.78
C SER A 7 4.31 -9.13 4.12
N LEU A 8 4.85 -8.92 2.92
CA LEU A 8 4.68 -7.68 2.15
C LEU A 8 3.21 -7.48 1.76
N SER A 9 2.52 -8.53 1.30
CA SER A 9 1.09 -8.47 0.97
C SER A 9 0.23 -8.14 2.19
N GLN A 10 0.51 -8.76 3.34
CA GLN A 10 -0.24 -8.47 4.57
C GLN A 10 -0.02 -7.02 5.02
N ALA A 11 1.23 -6.57 5.05
CA ALA A 11 1.55 -5.20 5.44
C ALA A 11 0.89 -4.16 4.52
N ARG A 12 0.82 -4.46 3.22
CA ARG A 12 0.11 -3.64 2.23
C ARG A 12 -1.37 -3.47 2.61
N ASP A 13 -2.06 -4.57 2.86
CA ASP A 13 -3.50 -4.56 3.18
C ASP A 13 -3.79 -3.85 4.52
N ASP A 14 -2.93 -4.06 5.51
CA ASP A 14 -3.03 -3.39 6.82
C ASP A 14 -2.87 -1.87 6.68
N ILE A 15 -1.86 -1.42 5.92
CA ILE A 15 -1.61 0.01 5.66
C ILE A 15 -2.78 0.63 4.89
N GLN A 16 -3.28 -0.05 3.85
CA GLN A 16 -4.43 0.40 3.06
C GLN A 16 -5.66 0.61 3.95
N GLY A 17 -5.98 -0.36 4.81
CA GLY A 17 -7.13 -0.27 5.71
C GLY A 17 -7.01 0.85 6.75
N GLN A 18 -5.81 1.06 7.29
CA GLN A 18 -5.55 2.19 8.20
C GLN A 18 -5.74 3.54 7.49
N LEU A 19 -5.31 3.66 6.24
CA LEU A 19 -5.44 4.89 5.46
C LEU A 19 -6.87 5.23 5.12
N ASP A 20 -7.66 4.23 4.71
CA ASP A 20 -9.08 4.44 4.42
C ASP A 20 -9.84 4.88 5.68
N THR A 21 -9.47 4.33 6.85
CA THR A 21 -10.02 4.73 8.15
C THR A 21 -9.70 6.18 8.48
N LEU A 22 -8.42 6.57 8.40
CA LEU A 22 -7.98 7.94 8.63
C LEU A 22 -8.66 8.92 7.65
N LYS A 23 -8.89 8.48 6.41
CA LYS A 23 -9.52 9.31 5.39
C LYS A 23 -10.96 9.60 5.74
N GLY A 24 -11.72 8.59 6.16
CA GLY A 24 -13.07 8.79 6.65
C GLY A 24 -13.12 9.77 7.82
N GLN A 25 -12.20 9.66 8.78
CA GLN A 25 -12.15 10.57 9.93
C GLN A 25 -11.85 12.02 9.52
N VAL A 26 -10.89 12.22 8.63
CA VAL A 26 -10.58 13.55 8.10
C VAL A 26 -11.78 14.08 7.31
N ASP A 27 -12.33 13.32 6.37
CA ASP A 27 -13.50 13.75 5.58
C ASP A 27 -14.69 14.14 6.46
N THR A 28 -14.94 13.44 7.58
CA THR A 28 -15.95 13.81 8.58
C THR A 28 -15.64 15.15 9.25
N LEU A 29 -14.40 15.36 9.71
CA LEU A 29 -13.96 16.64 10.29
C LEU A 29 -14.05 17.80 9.27
N LEU A 30 -13.73 17.52 8.00
CA LEU A 30 -13.85 18.45 6.88
C LEU A 30 -15.32 18.72 6.49
N GLY A 31 -16.24 17.80 6.78
CA GLY A 31 -17.65 17.88 6.38
C GLY A 31 -18.56 18.48 7.46
N GLU A 32 -18.31 18.16 8.74
CA GLU A 32 -19.22 18.52 9.84
C GLU A 32 -18.97 19.94 10.40
N ASP A 33 -17.71 20.43 10.44
CA ASP A 33 -17.37 21.67 11.16
C ASP A 33 -16.53 22.70 10.36
N PHE A 34 -16.23 22.43 9.09
CA PHE A 34 -15.14 23.07 8.35
C PHE A 34 -15.47 24.42 7.69
N LYS A 35 -16.24 25.27 8.36
CA LYS A 35 -16.56 26.63 7.86
C LYS A 35 -15.57 27.71 8.31
N THR A 36 -14.49 27.36 9.02
CA THR A 36 -13.47 28.30 9.54
C THR A 36 -12.19 28.36 8.67
N GLN A 37 -12.42 28.54 7.36
CA GLN A 37 -11.66 29.22 6.29
C GLN A 37 -10.10 29.29 6.18
N HIS A 38 -9.25 28.83 7.11
CA HIS A 38 -7.79 28.92 6.86
C HIS A 38 -6.91 27.77 7.37
N ALA A 39 -7.08 27.30 8.61
CA ALA A 39 -6.41 26.07 9.08
C ALA A 39 -6.89 24.83 8.32
N SER A 40 -8.07 24.99 7.75
CA SER A 40 -8.87 23.99 7.11
C SER A 40 -8.26 23.60 5.74
N GLY A 41 -8.04 24.56 4.84
CA GLY A 41 -7.43 24.29 3.52
C GLY A 41 -6.08 23.56 3.58
N LYS A 42 -5.14 24.01 4.41
CA LYS A 42 -3.78 23.42 4.50
C LYS A 42 -3.79 22.00 5.10
N PHE A 43 -4.67 21.74 6.07
CA PHE A 43 -4.82 20.40 6.62
C PHE A 43 -5.41 19.44 5.58
N GLY A 44 -6.41 19.88 4.81
CA GLY A 44 -6.99 19.11 3.72
C GLY A 44 -5.98 18.80 2.60
N GLU A 45 -5.18 19.79 2.18
CA GLU A 45 -4.11 19.61 1.19
C GLU A 45 -3.05 18.60 1.68
N GLY A 46 -2.47 18.81 2.86
CA GLY A 46 -1.47 17.91 3.42
C GLY A 46 -2.01 16.49 3.62
N TYR A 47 -3.30 16.35 3.96
CA TYR A 47 -3.95 15.05 4.05
C TYR A 47 -4.10 14.36 2.69
N GLY A 48 -4.47 15.11 1.65
CA GLY A 48 -4.52 14.61 0.27
C GLY A 48 -3.15 14.15 -0.24
N GLU A 49 -2.10 14.93 0.03
CA GLU A 49 -0.72 14.58 -0.31
C GLU A 49 -0.26 13.31 0.41
N LEU A 50 -0.49 13.21 1.72
CA LEU A 50 -0.16 12.03 2.52
C LEU A 50 -0.86 10.77 1.99
N THR A 51 -2.17 10.87 1.72
CA THR A 51 -2.97 9.76 1.19
C THR A 51 -2.42 9.30 -0.16
N THR A 52 -2.06 10.24 -1.03
CA THR A 52 -1.51 9.94 -2.35
C THR A 52 -0.14 9.28 -2.24
N GLY A 53 0.77 9.84 -1.44
CA GLY A 53 2.10 9.29 -1.25
C GLY A 53 2.08 7.88 -0.65
N LEU A 54 1.16 7.62 0.28
CA LEU A 54 1.02 6.31 0.87
C LEU A 54 0.39 5.28 -0.08
N LYS A 55 -0.57 5.68 -0.93
CA LYS A 55 -1.04 4.81 -2.02
C LYS A 55 0.10 4.40 -2.95
N THR A 56 0.93 5.35 -3.37
CA THR A 56 2.12 5.06 -4.18
C THR A 56 3.09 4.10 -3.47
N ALA A 57 3.29 4.26 -2.15
CA ALA A 57 4.14 3.35 -1.38
C ALA A 57 3.56 1.93 -1.29
N VAL A 58 2.25 1.80 -1.07
CA VAL A 58 1.49 0.53 -1.05
C VAL A 58 1.57 -0.18 -2.40
N ASP A 59 1.43 0.56 -3.50
CA ASP A 59 1.59 0.02 -4.86
C ASP A 59 3.02 -0.50 -5.08
N GLY A 60 4.04 0.26 -4.65
CA GLY A 60 5.44 -0.19 -4.73
C GLY A 60 5.71 -1.48 -3.93
N ILE A 61 5.08 -1.64 -2.76
CA ILE A 61 5.16 -2.89 -1.98
C ILE A 61 4.51 -4.05 -2.75
N ASN A 62 3.39 -3.81 -3.44
CA ASN A 62 2.74 -4.82 -4.28
C ASN A 62 3.65 -5.29 -5.42
N ASP A 63 4.23 -4.35 -6.16
CA ASP A 63 5.12 -4.64 -7.29
C ASP A 63 6.34 -5.46 -6.84
N MET A 64 6.89 -5.16 -5.67
CA MET A 64 7.97 -5.94 -5.05
C MET A 64 7.53 -7.36 -4.70
N SER A 65 6.35 -7.52 -4.12
CA SER A 65 5.80 -8.84 -3.77
C SER A 65 5.60 -9.70 -5.02
N GLU A 66 4.99 -9.14 -6.06
CA GLU A 66 4.78 -9.82 -7.34
C GLU A 66 6.09 -10.21 -8.02
N SER A 67 7.08 -9.31 -8.01
CA SER A 67 8.41 -9.58 -8.54
C SER A 67 9.10 -10.74 -7.82
N LEU A 68 9.01 -10.78 -6.48
CA LEU A 68 9.56 -11.88 -5.67
C LEU A 68 8.86 -13.21 -5.96
N LEU A 69 7.53 -13.20 -6.09
CA LEU A 69 6.74 -14.39 -6.47
C LEU A 69 7.13 -14.89 -7.87
N GLY A 70 7.28 -13.99 -8.84
CA GLY A 70 7.71 -14.32 -10.20
C GLY A 70 9.10 -14.95 -10.23
N MET A 71 10.04 -14.39 -9.47
CA MET A 71 11.40 -14.95 -9.37
C MET A 71 11.39 -16.36 -8.75
N MET A 72 10.60 -16.60 -7.71
CA MET A 72 10.48 -17.94 -7.13
C MET A 72 9.95 -18.97 -8.12
N ARG A 73 8.94 -18.63 -8.92
CA ARG A 73 8.41 -19.52 -9.96
C ARG A 73 9.46 -19.86 -11.00
N ALA A 74 10.24 -18.86 -11.44
CA ALA A 74 11.33 -19.08 -12.39
C ALA A 74 12.42 -20.00 -11.82
N ILE A 75 12.78 -19.85 -10.54
CA ILE A 75 13.74 -20.74 -9.87
C ILE A 75 13.20 -22.17 -9.79
N GLN A 76 11.94 -22.34 -9.38
CA GLN A 76 11.31 -23.66 -9.28
C GLN A 76 11.24 -24.38 -10.64
N ASP A 77 10.92 -23.65 -11.70
CA ASP A 77 10.87 -24.21 -13.06
C ASP A 77 12.27 -24.62 -13.54
N LEU A 78 13.29 -23.79 -13.28
CA LEU A 78 14.69 -24.13 -13.57
C LEU A 78 15.15 -25.37 -12.80
N ASP A 79 14.84 -25.45 -11.50
CA ASP A 79 15.21 -26.60 -10.67
C ASP A 79 14.53 -27.90 -11.16
N GLN A 80 13.27 -27.84 -11.60
CA GLN A 80 12.58 -29.00 -12.18
C GLN A 80 13.22 -29.48 -13.48
N GLN A 81 13.63 -28.54 -14.35
CA GLN A 81 14.34 -28.88 -15.59
C GLN A 81 15.71 -29.52 -15.31
N LEU A 82 16.43 -29.02 -14.30
CA LEU A 82 17.74 -29.56 -13.91
C LEU A 82 17.64 -30.91 -13.19
N ALA A 83 16.60 -31.13 -12.38
CA ALA A 83 16.40 -32.39 -11.66
C ALA A 83 15.79 -33.51 -12.53
N GLY A 84 15.13 -33.15 -13.63
CA GLY A 84 14.58 -34.09 -14.61
C GLY A 84 15.52 -34.45 -15.76
N GLY A 85 16.72 -33.85 -15.80
CA GLY A 85 17.76 -34.07 -16.82
C GLY A 85 18.87 -35.03 -16.40
#